data_AF-A0A7C5ITL9-F1
#
_entry.id   AF-A0A7C5ITL9-F1
#
_cell.length_a   1.000
_cell.length_b   1.000
_cell.length_c   1.000
_cell.angle_alpha   90.00
_cell.angle_beta   90.00
_cell.angle_gamma   90.00
#
_symmetry.space_group_name_H-M   'P 1'
#
loop_
_entity.id
_entity.type
_entity.pdbx_description
1 polymer ?
#
loop_
_entity_poly.entity_id
_entity_poly.type
_entity_poly.pdbx_seq_one_letter_code
_entity_poly.pdbx_strand_id
1 'polypeptide(L)'
;MNDKFSEKPPFYITTPIFYPNGVPHIGHAYTALACDTIARFHRLDGREVLFLTGTDEHGQKMAQTAEKEGVTALELATRNAGVFDKLWTALNISYDDFIRTTEPRHHASSREIWRRMATNGDIYLDTYSGWYSVRQEAYFDEKETTLGEDGVRREPLGSPVEWVEEKSYFFRLSAYGEKLLAHMEANPGFVAPPERRNEVKSFIRSGLRDISISRTNFDWGVKVPGDESHVMYVWVDALTNYITAAGFPDEGAERWHFWPADVHMIGKDIVRFHAIYWPAFLM
;
A
#
# COMPACT_ATOMS: atom_id res chain seq x y z
N MET A 1 -10.57 13.58 -37.96
CA MET A 1 -9.24 14.20 -38.16
C MET A 1 -8.98 15.19 -37.05
N ASN A 2 -8.36 14.70 -35.97
CA ASN A 2 -7.19 15.26 -35.29
C ASN A 2 -7.14 14.59 -33.92
N ASP A 3 -6.66 13.33 -33.92
CA ASP A 3 -6.13 12.71 -32.72
C ASP A 3 -4.90 13.52 -32.31
N LYS A 4 -5.13 14.54 -31.47
CA LYS A 4 -4.06 15.23 -30.76
C LYS A 4 -3.63 14.34 -29.60
N PHE A 5 -2.98 13.22 -29.91
CA PHE A 5 -2.04 12.67 -28.94
C PHE A 5 -0.98 13.76 -28.71
N SER A 6 -0.76 14.12 -27.46
CA SER A 6 0.39 14.94 -27.07
C SER A 6 1.65 14.35 -27.70
N GLU A 7 2.48 15.14 -28.40
CA GLU A 7 3.78 14.66 -28.91
C GLU A 7 4.72 14.23 -27.76
N LYS A 8 4.42 14.65 -26.53
CA LYS A 8 5.16 14.27 -25.32
C LYS A 8 4.59 13.00 -24.70
N PRO A 9 5.45 12.15 -24.09
CA PRO A 9 4.97 10.96 -23.39
C PRO A 9 4.01 11.35 -22.26
N PRO A 10 3.01 10.49 -21.95
CA PRO A 10 2.11 10.71 -20.83
C PRO A 10 2.90 10.85 -19.53
N PHE A 11 2.28 11.46 -18.52
CA PHE A 11 2.87 11.62 -17.21
C PHE A 11 1.90 11.16 -16.13
N TYR A 12 2.29 10.17 -15.33
CA TYR A 12 1.49 9.63 -14.27
C TYR A 12 2.13 9.86 -12.91
N ILE A 13 1.44 10.61 -12.05
CA ILE A 13 1.86 10.93 -10.68
C ILE A 13 0.80 10.52 -9.66
N THR A 14 1.25 10.01 -8.51
CA THR A 14 0.35 9.59 -7.43
C THR A 14 0.77 10.20 -6.09
N THR A 15 -0.19 10.51 -5.24
CA THR A 15 0.03 10.52 -3.78
C THR A 15 0.01 9.08 -3.25
N PRO A 16 0.33 8.84 -1.96
CA PRO A 16 -0.19 7.67 -1.28
C PRO A 16 -1.71 7.80 -1.17
N ILE A 17 -2.39 6.68 -0.96
CA ILE A 17 -3.78 6.70 -0.50
C ILE A 17 -3.82 6.85 1.03
N PHE A 18 -4.75 7.68 1.51
CA PHE A 18 -4.78 8.12 2.91
C PHE A 18 -5.71 7.25 3.75
N TYR A 19 -5.27 6.87 4.95
CA TYR A 19 -6.09 6.08 5.87
C TYR A 19 -7.16 6.96 6.55
N PRO A 20 -8.47 6.78 6.27
CA PRO A 20 -9.50 7.70 6.71
C PRO A 20 -10.06 7.31 8.08
N ASN A 21 -9.20 6.99 9.05
CA ASN A 21 -9.59 6.68 10.42
C ASN A 21 -9.55 7.90 11.36
N GLY A 22 -9.47 9.10 10.77
CA GLY A 22 -9.41 10.38 11.47
C GLY A 22 -9.57 11.54 10.49
N VAL A 23 -9.59 12.76 11.03
CA VAL A 23 -9.70 13.98 10.21
C VAL A 23 -8.38 14.24 9.48
N PRO A 24 -8.39 14.68 8.21
CA PRO A 24 -7.17 15.02 7.51
C PRO A 24 -6.33 16.09 8.24
N HIS A 25 -5.01 15.94 8.22
CA HIS A 25 -4.07 16.88 8.83
C HIS A 25 -3.08 17.45 7.80
N ILE A 26 -2.22 18.37 8.23
CA ILE A 26 -1.27 19.08 7.35
C ILE A 26 -0.36 18.16 6.52
N GLY A 27 0.02 17.00 7.06
CA GLY A 27 0.80 16.01 6.30
C GLY A 27 0.10 15.49 5.04
N HIS A 28 -1.22 15.28 5.08
CA HIS A 28 -1.99 14.88 3.90
C HIS A 28 -2.03 16.03 2.88
N ALA A 29 -2.32 17.25 3.34
CA ALA A 29 -2.37 18.43 2.51
C ALA A 29 -1.03 18.72 1.81
N TYR A 30 0.08 18.57 2.53
CA TYR A 30 1.41 18.79 1.99
C TYR A 30 1.71 17.88 0.79
N THR A 31 1.48 16.57 0.93
CA THR A 31 1.74 15.60 -0.13
C THR A 31 0.86 15.85 -1.36
N ALA A 32 -0.44 16.13 -1.15
CA ALA A 32 -1.35 16.42 -2.25
C ALA A 32 -0.98 17.71 -3.00
N LEU A 33 -0.60 18.77 -2.29
CA LEU A 33 -0.15 20.04 -2.89
C LEU A 33 1.15 19.87 -3.68
N ALA A 34 2.08 19.06 -3.18
CA ALA A 34 3.33 18.76 -3.89
C ALA A 34 3.05 18.03 -5.22
N CYS A 35 2.21 16.99 -5.19
CA CYS A 35 1.80 16.28 -6.42
C CYS A 35 1.02 17.19 -7.36
N ASP A 36 0.08 17.99 -6.85
CA ASP A 36 -0.72 18.91 -7.64
C ASP A 36 0.15 19.92 -8.39
N THR A 37 1.17 20.46 -7.72
CA THR A 37 2.13 21.39 -8.33
C THR A 37 2.85 20.73 -9.50
N ILE A 38 3.33 19.49 -9.33
CA ILE A 38 4.05 18.74 -10.37
C ILE A 38 3.10 18.37 -11.52
N ALA A 39 1.89 17.86 -11.21
CA ALA A 39 0.88 17.51 -12.20
C ALA A 39 0.51 18.72 -13.07
N ARG A 40 0.22 19.87 -12.44
CA ARG A 40 -0.07 21.13 -13.15
C ARG A 40 1.10 21.59 -14.00
N PHE A 41 2.33 21.48 -13.50
CA PHE A 41 3.52 21.82 -14.28
C PHE A 41 3.62 20.97 -15.56
N HIS A 42 3.42 19.66 -15.47
CA HIS A 42 3.44 18.79 -16.65
C HIS A 42 2.27 19.04 -17.62
N ARG A 43 1.08 19.39 -17.11
CA ARG A 43 -0.04 19.84 -17.97
C ARG A 43 0.30 21.14 -18.70
N LEU A 44 0.91 22.12 -18.03
CA LEU A 44 1.38 23.37 -18.65
C LEU A 44 2.50 23.14 -19.67
N ASP A 45 3.32 22.10 -19.44
CA ASP A 45 4.33 21.63 -20.39
C ASP A 45 3.70 20.85 -21.58
N GLY A 46 2.38 20.72 -21.65
CA GLY A 46 1.66 20.12 -22.78
C GLY A 46 1.63 18.59 -22.77
N ARG A 47 1.95 17.94 -21.65
CA ARG A 47 1.79 16.49 -21.49
C ARG A 47 0.34 16.13 -21.18
N GLU A 48 -0.06 14.93 -21.61
CA GLU A 48 -1.21 14.24 -21.03
C GLU A 48 -0.83 13.80 -19.61
N VAL A 49 -1.68 14.09 -18.62
CA VAL A 49 -1.38 13.83 -17.20
C VAL A 49 -2.49 13.02 -16.57
N LEU A 50 -2.10 11.97 -15.84
CA LEU A 50 -2.93 11.30 -14.86
C LEU A 50 -2.37 11.66 -13.47
N PHE A 51 -3.17 12.30 -12.64
CA PHE A 51 -2.85 12.58 -11.24
C PHE A 51 -3.83 11.83 -10.35
N LEU A 52 -3.33 10.83 -9.63
CA LEU A 52 -4.11 10.02 -8.69
C LEU A 52 -3.91 10.44 -7.23
N THR A 53 -5.02 10.50 -6.50
CA THR A 53 -5.08 10.49 -5.03
C THR A 53 -6.20 9.55 -4.57
N GLY A 54 -6.35 9.30 -3.27
CA GLY A 54 -7.43 8.45 -2.78
C GLY A 54 -7.34 8.06 -1.32
N THR A 55 -8.13 7.06 -0.92
CA THR A 55 -8.24 6.56 0.45
C THR A 55 -8.06 5.05 0.57
N ASP A 56 -7.31 4.65 1.59
CA ASP A 56 -7.13 3.26 2.02
C ASP A 56 -8.14 2.93 3.11
N GLU A 57 -9.19 2.19 2.75
CA GLU A 57 -10.41 2.10 3.55
C GLU A 57 -10.57 0.79 4.32
N HIS A 58 -9.68 -0.19 4.15
CA HIS A 58 -9.79 -1.52 4.75
C HIS A 58 -9.03 -1.67 6.08
N GLY A 59 -9.16 -2.84 6.72
CA GLY A 59 -8.38 -3.21 7.90
C GLY A 59 -9.11 -3.12 9.23
N GLN A 60 -8.51 -3.77 10.24
CA GLN A 60 -9.11 -3.96 11.56
C GLN A 60 -9.48 -2.66 12.29
N LYS A 61 -8.64 -1.62 12.19
CA LYS A 61 -8.89 -0.34 12.90
C LYS A 61 -10.13 0.38 12.37
N MET A 62 -10.40 0.33 11.06
CA MET A 62 -11.64 0.85 10.47
C MET A 62 -12.86 0.05 10.95
N ALA A 63 -12.78 -1.28 10.96
CA ALA A 63 -13.87 -2.14 11.43
C ALA A 63 -14.21 -1.88 12.92
N GLN A 64 -13.19 -1.83 13.79
CA GLN A 64 -13.39 -1.55 15.22
C GLN A 64 -13.95 -0.16 15.49
N THR A 65 -13.54 0.85 14.70
CA THR A 65 -14.06 2.21 14.86
C THR A 65 -15.51 2.29 14.43
N ALA A 66 -15.87 1.62 13.33
CA ALA A 66 -17.25 1.55 12.87
C ALA A 66 -18.16 0.87 13.90
N GLU A 67 -17.69 -0.24 14.50
CA GLU A 67 -18.40 -0.93 15.58
C GLU A 67 -18.61 -0.02 16.80
N LYS A 68 -17.57 0.70 17.24
CA LYS A 68 -17.66 1.67 18.36
C LYS A 68 -18.64 2.81 18.09
N GLU A 69 -18.78 3.22 16.84
CA GLU A 69 -19.71 4.27 16.40
C GLU A 69 -21.11 3.73 16.07
N GLY A 70 -21.32 2.41 16.07
CA GLY A 70 -22.61 1.79 15.73
C GLY A 70 -22.99 1.91 14.26
N VAL A 71 -22.01 2.01 13.35
CA VAL A 71 -22.20 2.10 11.90
C VAL A 71 -21.46 0.97 11.19
N THR A 72 -21.77 0.72 9.92
CA THR A 72 -20.97 -0.22 9.11
C THR A 72 -19.62 0.39 8.73
N ALA A 73 -18.62 -0.46 8.47
CA ALA A 73 -17.30 0.00 8.05
C ALA A 73 -17.34 0.77 6.72
N LEU A 74 -18.25 0.41 5.80
CA LEU A 74 -18.47 1.13 4.54
C LEU A 74 -19.07 2.52 4.76
N GLU A 75 -20.01 2.67 5.69
CA GLU A 75 -20.58 3.99 6.05
C GLU A 75 -19.51 4.90 6.66
N LEU A 76 -18.70 4.36 7.59
CA LEU A 76 -17.57 5.08 8.17
C LEU A 76 -16.56 5.52 7.10
N ALA A 77 -16.15 4.59 6.23
CA ALA A 77 -15.21 4.84 5.15
C ALA A 77 -15.74 5.91 4.18
N THR A 78 -17.00 5.79 3.75
CA THR A 78 -17.64 6.73 2.83
C THR A 78 -17.75 8.13 3.44
N ARG A 79 -18.14 8.23 4.71
CA ARG A 79 -18.19 9.49 5.44
C ARG A 79 -16.81 10.15 5.47
N ASN A 80 -15.79 9.41 5.88
CA ASN A 80 -14.46 9.97 6.13
C ASN A 80 -13.70 10.26 4.82
N ALA A 81 -13.88 9.45 3.77
CA ALA A 81 -13.38 9.74 2.43
C ALA A 81 -13.97 11.04 1.86
N GLY A 82 -15.27 11.29 2.11
CA GLY A 82 -15.92 12.55 1.76
C GLY A 82 -15.31 13.79 2.46
N VAL A 83 -14.61 13.63 3.59
CA VAL A 83 -13.86 14.72 4.23
C VAL A 83 -12.57 15.03 3.47
N PHE A 84 -11.86 14.01 2.98
CA PHE A 84 -10.69 14.19 2.13
C PHE A 84 -11.06 14.86 0.80
N ASP A 85 -12.12 14.39 0.13
CA ASP A 85 -12.61 14.97 -1.12
C ASP A 85 -12.98 16.45 -1.00
N LYS A 86 -13.67 16.82 0.10
CA LYS A 86 -13.97 18.23 0.43
C LYS A 86 -12.70 19.05 0.67
N LEU A 87 -11.70 18.49 1.35
CA LEU A 87 -10.42 19.17 1.57
C LEU A 87 -9.67 19.38 0.24
N TRP A 88 -9.64 18.38 -0.64
CA TRP A 88 -9.02 18.51 -1.96
C TRP A 88 -9.71 19.56 -2.82
N THR A 89 -11.03 19.62 -2.77
CA THR A 89 -11.82 20.68 -3.40
C THR A 89 -11.44 22.05 -2.83
N ALA A 90 -11.38 22.20 -1.50
CA ALA A 90 -11.03 23.46 -0.84
C ALA A 90 -9.59 23.92 -1.13
N LEU A 91 -8.65 22.98 -1.29
CA LEU A 91 -7.26 23.24 -1.67
C LEU A 91 -7.06 23.37 -3.19
N ASN A 92 -8.12 23.21 -3.99
CA ASN A 92 -8.08 23.23 -5.45
C ASN A 92 -7.07 22.21 -6.03
N ILE A 93 -7.06 20.99 -5.49
CA ILE A 93 -6.22 19.88 -5.99
C ILE A 93 -6.83 19.36 -7.29
N SER A 94 -6.01 19.23 -8.33
CA SER A 94 -6.40 18.83 -9.69
C SER A 94 -6.16 17.36 -9.98
N TYR A 95 -6.59 16.46 -9.09
CA TYR A 95 -6.54 15.02 -9.37
C TYR A 95 -7.52 14.67 -10.51
N ASP A 96 -7.16 13.69 -11.32
CA ASP A 96 -8.00 13.18 -12.42
C ASP A 96 -8.84 11.97 -11.98
N ASP A 97 -8.47 11.35 -10.86
CA ASP A 97 -9.21 10.26 -10.21
C ASP A 97 -8.99 10.28 -8.70
N PHE A 98 -10.03 9.88 -7.95
CA PHE A 98 -10.00 9.66 -6.51
C PHE A 98 -10.33 8.20 -6.25
N ILE A 99 -9.31 7.38 -6.00
CA ILE A 99 -9.49 5.94 -5.77
C ILE A 99 -9.93 5.68 -4.34
N ARG A 100 -10.90 4.76 -4.16
CA ARG A 100 -11.26 4.22 -2.85
C ARG A 100 -11.08 2.71 -2.86
N THR A 101 -10.38 2.14 -1.89
CA THR A 101 -10.11 0.68 -1.90
C THR A 101 -11.39 -0.17 -1.74
N THR A 102 -12.51 0.39 -1.27
CA THR A 102 -13.80 -0.31 -1.25
C THR A 102 -14.45 -0.48 -2.63
N GLU A 103 -13.93 0.18 -3.67
CA GLU A 103 -14.56 0.16 -5.00
C GLU A 103 -14.44 -1.21 -5.68
N PRO A 104 -15.48 -1.67 -6.41
CA PRO A 104 -15.42 -2.94 -7.14
C PRO A 104 -14.25 -3.05 -8.12
N ARG A 105 -13.86 -1.95 -8.78
CA ARG A 105 -12.70 -1.92 -9.70
C ARG A 105 -11.38 -2.25 -8.99
N HIS A 106 -11.26 -1.81 -7.74
CA HIS A 106 -10.08 -2.07 -6.92
C HIS A 106 -10.05 -3.51 -6.43
N HIS A 107 -11.20 -4.02 -5.94
CA HIS A 107 -11.33 -5.44 -5.58
C HIS A 107 -10.97 -6.36 -6.76
N ALA A 108 -11.42 -6.04 -7.97
CA ALA A 108 -11.07 -6.79 -9.18
C ALA A 108 -9.55 -6.75 -9.47
N SER A 109 -8.93 -5.57 -9.35
CA SER A 109 -7.49 -5.39 -9.50
C SER A 109 -6.68 -6.21 -8.49
N SER A 110 -6.99 -6.05 -7.21
CA SER A 110 -6.28 -6.71 -6.10
C SER A 110 -6.39 -8.24 -6.20
N ARG A 111 -7.55 -8.75 -6.63
CA ARG A 111 -7.74 -10.18 -6.92
C ARG A 111 -6.91 -10.67 -8.11
N GLU A 112 -6.79 -9.89 -9.17
CA GLU A 112 -6.01 -10.30 -10.34
C GLU A 112 -4.50 -10.27 -10.08
N ILE A 113 -3.96 -9.22 -9.43
CA ILE A 113 -2.53 -9.19 -9.10
C ILE A 113 -2.17 -10.33 -8.13
N TRP A 114 -3.05 -10.65 -7.17
CA TRP A 114 -2.91 -11.83 -6.32
C TRP A 114 -2.82 -13.11 -7.14
N ARG A 115 -3.75 -13.31 -8.09
CA ARG A 115 -3.77 -14.49 -8.95
C ARG A 115 -2.49 -14.61 -9.76
N ARG A 116 -1.94 -13.50 -10.27
CA ARG A 116 -0.67 -13.48 -11.01
C ARG A 116 0.51 -13.87 -10.13
N MET A 117 0.65 -13.27 -8.94
CA MET A 117 1.69 -13.64 -7.96
C MET A 117 1.59 -15.12 -7.55
N ALA A 118 0.37 -15.61 -7.32
CA ALA A 118 0.15 -17.03 -7.01
C ALA A 118 0.51 -17.95 -8.18
N THR A 119 0.14 -17.58 -9.41
CA THR A 119 0.49 -18.33 -10.64
C THR A 119 2.00 -18.36 -10.87
N ASN A 120 2.71 -17.30 -10.51
CA ASN A 120 4.17 -17.22 -10.58
C ASN A 120 4.88 -18.09 -9.53
N GLY A 121 4.13 -18.64 -8.55
CA GLY A 121 4.66 -19.48 -7.47
C GLY A 121 5.16 -18.70 -6.25
N ASP A 122 4.89 -17.40 -6.18
CA ASP A 122 5.38 -16.51 -5.12
C ASP A 122 4.45 -16.43 -3.91
N ILE A 123 3.25 -17.00 -3.98
CA ILE A 123 2.33 -17.07 -2.85
C ILE A 123 2.27 -18.49 -2.34
N TYR A 124 2.45 -18.66 -1.03
CA TYR A 124 2.26 -19.94 -0.34
C TYR A 124 1.54 -19.72 0.98
N LEU A 125 0.79 -20.74 1.42
CA LEU A 125 0.16 -20.74 2.74
C LEU A 125 1.15 -21.28 3.76
N ASP A 126 1.32 -20.57 4.86
CA ASP A 126 2.12 -21.01 6.00
C ASP A 126 1.49 -20.47 7.28
N THR A 127 2.11 -20.78 8.41
CA THR A 127 1.66 -20.32 9.71
C THR A 127 2.64 -19.27 10.25
N TYR A 128 2.16 -18.04 10.42
CA TYR A 128 2.91 -17.02 11.12
C TYR A 128 2.81 -17.29 12.62
N SER A 129 3.96 -17.41 13.28
CA SER A 129 4.02 -17.62 14.73
C SER A 129 5.02 -16.66 15.38
N GLY A 130 4.63 -16.06 16.50
CA GLY A 130 5.47 -15.09 17.20
C GLY A 130 4.87 -14.56 18.49
N TRP A 131 5.69 -13.88 19.29
CA TRP A 131 5.26 -13.25 20.54
C TRP A 131 4.66 -11.89 20.25
N TYR A 132 3.34 -11.75 20.44
CA TYR A 132 2.62 -10.52 20.16
C TYR A 132 2.36 -9.73 21.45
N SER A 133 2.72 -8.45 21.47
CA SER A 133 2.28 -7.53 22.51
C SER A 133 1.04 -6.77 22.06
N VAL A 134 -0.09 -7.02 22.71
CA VAL A 134 -1.33 -6.24 22.50
C VAL A 134 -1.10 -4.76 22.79
N ARG A 135 -0.25 -4.42 23.78
CA ARG A 135 0.01 -3.04 24.18
C ARG A 135 0.86 -2.27 23.18
N GLN A 136 1.84 -2.92 22.56
CA GLN A 136 2.70 -2.31 21.53
C GLN A 136 2.16 -2.49 20.11
N GLU A 137 1.10 -3.31 19.93
CA GLU A 137 0.60 -3.76 18.63
C GLU A 137 1.72 -4.32 17.73
N ALA A 138 2.68 -5.04 18.33
CA ALA A 138 3.90 -5.48 17.66
C ALA A 138 4.26 -6.92 18.00
N TYR A 139 4.84 -7.60 17.00
CA TYR A 139 5.47 -8.90 17.18
C TYR A 139 6.93 -8.73 17.56
N PHE A 140 7.38 -9.63 18.43
CA PHE A 140 8.74 -9.72 18.91
C PHE A 140 9.25 -11.13 18.61
N ASP A 141 10.47 -11.21 18.09
CA ASP A 141 11.17 -12.49 18.02
C ASP A 141 11.36 -13.02 19.46
N GLU A 142 11.42 -14.34 19.63
CA GLU A 142 11.59 -14.91 20.98
C GLU A 142 12.82 -14.34 21.72
N LYS A 143 13.91 -14.08 20.98
CA LYS A 143 15.15 -13.46 21.49
C LYS A 143 14.98 -12.02 22.00
N GLU A 144 13.91 -11.34 21.59
CA GLU A 144 13.60 -9.95 21.98
C GLU A 144 12.70 -9.92 23.24
N THR A 145 12.28 -11.07 23.74
CA THR A 145 11.36 -11.21 24.87
C THR A 145 12.01 -11.94 26.04
N THR A 146 11.56 -11.66 27.25
CA THR A 146 12.05 -12.31 28.47
C THR A 146 10.91 -12.89 29.28
N LEU A 147 11.05 -14.14 29.74
CA LEU A 147 10.12 -14.78 30.67
C LEU A 147 10.43 -14.30 32.10
N GLY A 148 9.49 -13.59 32.73
CA GLY A 148 9.63 -13.16 34.12
C GLY A 148 9.48 -14.31 35.12
N GLU A 149 9.93 -14.09 36.36
CA GLU A 149 9.72 -15.04 37.48
C GLU A 149 8.23 -15.26 37.80
N ASP A 150 7.36 -14.33 37.38
CA ASP A 150 5.90 -14.43 37.43
C ASP A 150 5.31 -15.38 36.36
N GLY A 151 6.16 -15.98 35.51
CA GLY A 151 5.74 -16.84 34.40
C GLY A 151 5.17 -16.05 33.22
N VAL A 152 5.20 -14.72 33.24
CA VAL A 152 4.71 -13.86 32.16
C VAL A 152 5.87 -13.46 31.28
N ARG A 153 5.78 -13.77 29.98
CA ARG A 153 6.75 -13.31 29.00
C ARG A 153 6.47 -11.87 28.60
N ARG A 154 7.50 -11.04 28.47
CA ARG A 154 7.39 -9.60 28.24
C ARG A 154 8.33 -9.12 27.13
N GLU A 155 7.90 -8.10 26.40
CA GLU A 155 8.73 -7.36 25.43
C GLU A 155 9.66 -6.34 26.12
N PRO A 156 10.62 -5.72 25.42
CA PRO A 156 11.66 -4.87 26.04
C PRO A 156 11.15 -3.67 26.88
N LEU A 157 9.95 -3.16 26.61
CA LEU A 157 9.30 -2.09 27.39
C LEU A 157 8.43 -2.64 28.55
N GLY A 158 8.47 -3.96 28.78
CA GLY A 158 7.87 -4.65 29.93
C GLY A 158 6.40 -5.08 29.75
N SER A 159 5.81 -4.84 28.59
CA SER A 159 4.43 -5.27 28.32
C SER A 159 4.37 -6.79 28.16
N PRO A 160 3.31 -7.46 28.65
CA PRO A 160 3.10 -8.87 28.36
C PRO A 160 3.07 -9.14 26.85
N VAL A 161 3.57 -10.32 26.48
CA VAL A 161 3.43 -10.89 25.14
C VAL A 161 2.81 -12.27 25.21
N GLU A 162 2.01 -12.61 24.21
CA GLU A 162 1.37 -13.91 24.07
C GLU A 162 1.83 -14.56 22.77
N TRP A 163 1.97 -15.89 22.78
CA TRP A 163 2.29 -16.62 21.55
C TRP A 163 1.05 -16.65 20.67
N VAL A 164 1.16 -16.06 19.48
CA VAL A 164 0.08 -16.04 18.49
C VAL A 164 0.54 -16.88 17.31
N GLU A 165 -0.33 -17.78 16.87
CA GLU A 165 -0.14 -18.62 15.70
C GLU A 165 -1.33 -18.42 14.76
N GLU A 166 -1.10 -17.72 13.64
CA GLU A 166 -2.13 -17.39 12.66
C GLU A 166 -1.73 -17.93 11.28
N LYS A 167 -2.66 -18.66 10.65
CA LYS A 167 -2.49 -19.02 9.23
C LYS A 167 -2.45 -17.73 8.41
N SER A 168 -1.50 -17.65 7.50
CA SER A 168 -1.38 -16.53 6.59
C SER A 168 -0.79 -16.98 5.26
N TYR A 169 -1.24 -16.34 4.20
CA TYR A 169 -0.55 -16.42 2.93
C TYR A 169 0.68 -15.54 3.00
N PHE A 170 1.80 -16.02 2.48
CA PHE A 170 3.06 -15.32 2.42
C PHE A 170 3.46 -15.06 0.98
N PHE A 171 4.09 -13.91 0.74
CA PHE A 171 4.79 -13.58 -0.48
C PHE A 171 6.29 -13.89 -0.33
N ARG A 172 6.88 -14.54 -1.34
CA ARG A 172 8.30 -14.94 -1.41
C ARG A 172 9.27 -13.77 -1.60
N LEU A 173 9.17 -12.73 -0.78
CA LEU A 173 10.00 -11.53 -0.89
C LEU A 173 11.51 -11.83 -0.83
N SER A 174 11.91 -12.88 -0.11
CA SER A 174 13.31 -13.32 -0.03
C SER A 174 13.92 -13.63 -1.40
N ALA A 175 13.12 -14.05 -2.39
CA ALA A 175 13.56 -14.36 -3.74
C ALA A 175 13.86 -13.11 -4.61
N TYR A 176 13.51 -11.91 -4.14
CA TYR A 176 13.57 -10.68 -4.94
C TYR A 176 14.73 -9.75 -4.60
N GLY A 177 15.51 -10.03 -3.55
CA GLY A 177 16.56 -9.13 -3.06
C GLY A 177 17.59 -8.73 -4.13
N GLU A 178 18.12 -9.71 -4.87
CA GLU A 178 19.09 -9.43 -5.95
C GLU A 178 18.47 -8.68 -7.13
N LYS A 179 17.25 -9.05 -7.54
CA LYS A 179 16.52 -8.38 -8.63
C LYS A 179 16.26 -6.91 -8.30
N LEU A 180 15.86 -6.61 -7.06
CA LEU A 180 15.62 -5.25 -6.59
C LEU A 180 16.91 -4.43 -6.55
N LEU A 181 18.02 -5.00 -6.07
CA LEU A 181 19.32 -4.31 -6.08
C LEU A 181 19.80 -4.01 -7.50
N ALA A 182 19.65 -4.98 -8.42
CA ALA A 182 19.98 -4.79 -9.83
C ALA A 182 19.12 -3.69 -10.47
N HIS A 183 17.81 -3.67 -10.18
CA HIS A 183 16.91 -2.61 -10.66
C HIS A 183 17.33 -1.23 -10.16
N MET A 184 17.66 -1.08 -8.87
CA MET A 184 18.12 0.19 -8.29
C MET A 184 19.49 0.65 -8.80
N GLU A 185 20.35 -0.28 -9.20
CA GLU A 185 21.64 0.04 -9.81
C GLU A 185 21.46 0.55 -11.26
N ALA A 186 20.61 -0.13 -12.03
CA ALA A 186 20.27 0.27 -13.40
C ALA A 186 19.45 1.58 -13.45
N ASN A 187 18.69 1.88 -12.38
CA ASN A 187 17.82 3.04 -12.29
C ASN A 187 18.16 3.88 -11.05
N PRO A 188 19.24 4.70 -11.08
CA PRO A 188 19.63 5.51 -9.93
C PRO A 188 18.51 6.46 -9.44
N GLY A 189 17.61 6.88 -10.33
CA GLY A 189 16.46 7.74 -10.00
C GLY A 189 15.27 7.03 -9.36
N PHE A 190 15.27 5.69 -9.26
CA PHE A 190 14.10 4.92 -8.78
C PHE A 190 13.66 5.29 -7.36
N VAL A 191 14.62 5.63 -6.48
CA VAL A 191 14.34 6.14 -5.14
C VAL A 191 15.08 7.46 -4.94
N ALA A 192 14.32 8.48 -4.57
CA ALA A 192 14.84 9.80 -4.19
C ALA A 192 14.26 10.22 -2.82
N PRO A 193 14.98 11.03 -2.04
CA PRO A 193 16.36 11.50 -2.26
C PRO A 193 17.42 10.38 -2.01
N PRO A 194 18.70 10.60 -2.35
CA PRO A 194 19.76 9.58 -2.27
C PRO A 194 19.91 8.91 -0.90
N GLU A 195 19.61 9.61 0.20
CA GLU A 195 19.69 9.04 1.54
C GLU A 195 18.64 7.93 1.73
N ARG A 196 17.42 8.12 1.20
CA ARG A 196 16.36 7.08 1.22
C ARG A 196 16.78 5.88 0.38
N ARG A 197 17.36 6.11 -0.80
CA ARG A 197 17.87 5.03 -1.66
C ARG A 197 18.94 4.20 -0.95
N ASN A 198 19.88 4.85 -0.25
CA ASN A 198 20.94 4.17 0.48
C ASN A 198 20.40 3.32 1.63
N GLU A 199 19.41 3.83 2.38
CA GLU A 199 18.73 3.06 3.44
C GLU A 199 18.01 1.83 2.88
N VAL A 200 17.28 1.99 1.78
CA VAL A 200 16.60 0.87 1.12
C VAL A 200 17.59 -0.18 0.63
N LYS A 201 18.68 0.23 -0.05
CA LYS A 201 19.75 -0.70 -0.48
C LYS A 201 20.38 -1.41 0.71
N SER A 202 20.64 -0.71 1.81
CA SER A 202 21.19 -1.30 3.03
C SER A 202 20.25 -2.33 3.65
N PHE A 203 18.95 -2.04 3.68
CA PHE A 203 17.94 -2.97 4.18
C PHE A 203 17.87 -4.24 3.31
N ILE A 204 17.82 -4.12 1.98
CA ILE A 204 17.81 -5.28 1.09
C ILE A 204 19.08 -6.13 1.28
N ARG A 205 20.25 -5.50 1.43
CA ARG A 205 21.53 -6.19 1.68
C ARG A 205 21.60 -6.90 3.03
N SER A 206 20.78 -6.50 4.01
CA SER A 206 20.67 -7.23 5.29
C SER A 206 19.89 -8.54 5.19
N GLY A 207 19.29 -8.82 4.02
CA GLY A 207 18.49 -10.01 3.74
C GLY A 207 16.99 -9.73 3.88
N LEU A 208 16.23 -10.12 2.86
CA LEU A 208 14.76 -10.02 2.88
C LEU A 208 14.17 -11.34 3.39
N ARG A 209 13.15 -11.24 4.25
CA ARG A 209 12.32 -12.37 4.68
C ARG A 209 11.00 -12.33 3.91
N ASP A 210 10.39 -13.50 3.76
CA ASP A 210 9.04 -13.61 3.20
C ASP A 210 8.03 -12.88 4.09
N ILE A 211 7.05 -12.24 3.47
CA ILE A 211 6.12 -11.34 4.16
C ILE A 211 4.71 -11.93 4.16
N SER A 212 4.04 -11.85 5.30
CA SER A 212 2.63 -12.20 5.40
C SER A 212 1.77 -11.18 4.63
N ILE A 213 0.91 -11.67 3.74
CA ILE A 213 0.04 -10.91 2.84
C ILE A 213 -1.46 -11.19 3.03
N SER A 214 -1.86 -11.96 4.05
CA SER A 214 -3.29 -12.12 4.41
C SER A 214 -3.55 -12.16 5.91
N ARG A 215 -4.81 -12.00 6.31
CA ARG A 215 -5.30 -12.07 7.70
C ARG A 215 -6.60 -12.89 7.76
N THR A 216 -6.86 -13.51 8.91
CA THR A 216 -8.11 -14.27 9.18
C THR A 216 -8.92 -13.69 10.35
N ASN A 217 -8.40 -12.68 11.05
CA ASN A 217 -8.96 -12.16 12.29
C ASN A 217 -9.95 -10.99 12.10
N PHE A 218 -10.20 -10.57 10.85
CA PHE A 218 -11.26 -9.61 10.50
C PHE A 218 -11.71 -9.81 9.05
N ASP A 219 -12.94 -9.36 8.74
CA ASP A 219 -13.57 -9.54 7.42
C ASP A 219 -13.54 -8.30 6.53
N TRP A 220 -13.18 -7.13 7.07
CA TRP A 220 -13.17 -5.86 6.33
C TRP A 220 -11.90 -5.70 5.47
N GLY A 221 -11.94 -6.26 4.26
CA GLY A 221 -10.86 -6.22 3.27
C GLY A 221 -11.21 -6.96 1.97
N VAL A 222 -10.32 -6.90 0.97
CA VAL A 222 -10.46 -7.69 -0.26
C VAL A 222 -10.26 -9.16 0.05
N LYS A 223 -11.18 -10.02 -0.38
CA LYS A 223 -11.11 -11.47 -0.14
C LYS A 223 -10.02 -12.12 -1.00
N VAL A 224 -9.28 -13.06 -0.41
CA VAL A 224 -8.27 -13.84 -1.13
C VAL A 224 -8.95 -14.77 -2.15
N PRO A 225 -8.57 -14.73 -3.45
CA PRO A 225 -9.13 -15.62 -4.46
C PRO A 225 -8.95 -17.09 -4.11
N GLY A 226 -10.06 -17.82 -3.99
CA GLY A 226 -10.07 -19.25 -3.67
C GLY A 226 -10.06 -19.57 -2.17
N ASP A 227 -9.92 -18.57 -1.29
CA ASP A 227 -10.01 -18.75 0.16
C ASP A 227 -10.60 -17.50 0.84
N GLU A 228 -11.94 -17.42 0.91
CA GLU A 228 -12.65 -16.27 1.47
C GLU A 228 -12.53 -16.14 3.00
N SER A 229 -11.95 -17.14 3.68
CA SER A 229 -11.62 -17.04 5.10
C SER A 229 -10.46 -16.07 5.36
N HIS A 230 -9.70 -15.75 4.31
CA HIS A 230 -8.64 -14.76 4.35
C HIS A 230 -9.04 -13.46 3.65
N VAL A 231 -8.64 -12.34 4.27
CA VAL A 231 -8.59 -11.02 3.64
C VAL A 231 -7.16 -10.66 3.29
N MET A 232 -6.96 -9.97 2.18
CA MET A 232 -5.65 -9.45 1.78
C MET A 232 -5.15 -8.45 2.83
N TYR A 233 -3.88 -8.57 3.19
CA TYR A 233 -3.23 -7.61 4.05
C TYR A 233 -3.03 -6.28 3.30
N VAL A 234 -3.03 -5.19 4.07
CA VAL A 234 -3.10 -3.81 3.59
C VAL A 234 -2.10 -3.48 2.48
N TRP A 235 -0.90 -4.08 2.46
CA TRP A 235 0.09 -3.70 1.44
C TRP A 235 -0.23 -4.23 0.04
N VAL A 236 -0.81 -5.43 -0.10
CA VAL A 236 -1.22 -5.91 -1.43
C VAL A 236 -2.42 -5.11 -1.93
N ASP A 237 -3.39 -4.91 -1.05
CA ASP A 237 -4.58 -4.11 -1.33
C ASP A 237 -4.21 -2.66 -1.68
N ALA A 238 -3.64 -1.93 -0.72
CA ALA A 238 -3.33 -0.53 -0.87
C ALA A 238 -2.36 -0.26 -2.03
N LEU A 239 -1.26 -0.99 -2.21
CA LEU A 239 -0.32 -0.71 -3.31
C LEU A 239 -0.94 -0.94 -4.70
N THR A 240 -1.94 -1.81 -4.81
CA THR A 240 -2.64 -2.09 -6.07
C THR A 240 -3.44 -0.89 -6.58
N ASN A 241 -3.74 0.11 -5.73
CA ASN A 241 -4.51 1.30 -6.12
C ASN A 241 -3.90 2.00 -7.35
N TYR A 242 -2.58 2.00 -7.45
CA TYR A 242 -1.83 2.68 -8.51
C TYR A 242 -2.09 2.08 -9.89
N ILE A 243 -2.21 0.76 -9.99
CA ILE A 243 -2.55 0.11 -11.27
C ILE A 243 -4.06 0.07 -11.51
N THR A 244 -4.88 0.03 -10.44
CA THR A 244 -6.34 0.16 -10.57
C THR A 244 -6.75 1.44 -11.30
N ALA A 245 -6.16 2.58 -10.93
CA ALA A 245 -6.48 3.85 -11.56
C ALA A 245 -6.03 3.95 -13.03
N ALA A 246 -4.99 3.18 -13.39
CA ALA A 246 -4.52 3.04 -14.77
C ALA A 246 -5.38 2.05 -15.60
N GLY A 247 -6.40 1.41 -15.01
CA GLY A 247 -7.34 0.53 -15.71
C GLY A 247 -7.12 -0.96 -15.53
N PHE A 248 -6.15 -1.38 -14.72
CA PHE A 248 -5.98 -2.79 -14.34
C PHE A 248 -7.29 -3.36 -13.76
N PRO A 249 -7.65 -4.64 -14.01
CA PRO A 249 -6.89 -5.68 -14.71
C PRO A 249 -6.95 -5.66 -16.25
N ASP A 250 -7.67 -4.72 -16.86
CA ASP A 250 -7.76 -4.62 -18.32
C ASP A 250 -6.59 -3.79 -18.88
N GLU A 251 -5.55 -4.47 -19.34
CA GLU A 251 -4.38 -3.84 -19.97
C GLU A 251 -4.68 -3.27 -21.37
N GLY A 252 -5.89 -3.47 -21.89
CA GLY A 252 -6.40 -2.77 -23.07
C GLY A 252 -7.21 -1.51 -22.74
N ALA A 253 -7.38 -1.19 -21.46
CA ALA A 253 -8.14 -0.02 -21.03
C ALA A 253 -7.48 1.29 -21.49
N GLU A 254 -8.31 2.31 -21.74
CA GLU A 254 -7.87 3.61 -22.25
C GLU A 254 -6.74 4.25 -21.43
N ARG A 255 -6.72 4.04 -20.10
CA ARG A 255 -5.70 4.65 -19.21
C ARG A 255 -4.45 3.79 -19.02
N TRP A 256 -4.36 2.61 -19.63
CA TRP A 256 -3.24 1.70 -19.38
C TRP A 256 -1.92 2.24 -19.93
N HIS A 257 -1.95 3.13 -20.94
CA HIS A 257 -0.76 3.80 -21.48
C HIS A 257 -0.06 4.73 -20.48
N PHE A 258 -0.71 5.10 -19.36
CA PHE A 258 -0.08 5.82 -18.26
C PHE A 258 0.82 4.93 -17.39
N TRP A 259 0.69 3.61 -17.46
CA TRP A 259 1.54 2.69 -16.68
C TRP A 259 2.85 2.40 -17.44
N PRO A 260 4.03 2.45 -16.77
CA PRO A 260 4.26 2.67 -15.34
C PRO A 260 4.20 4.14 -14.91
N ALA A 261 3.90 4.39 -13.63
CA ALA A 261 3.91 5.73 -13.05
C ALA A 261 5.30 6.38 -13.13
N ASP A 262 5.37 7.65 -13.51
CA ASP A 262 6.60 8.44 -13.49
C ASP A 262 7.03 8.76 -12.05
N VAL A 263 6.07 9.04 -11.16
CA VAL A 263 6.34 9.43 -9.77
C VAL A 263 5.28 8.89 -8.81
N HIS A 264 5.71 8.10 -7.83
CA HIS A 264 4.96 7.87 -6.59
C HIS A 264 5.50 8.79 -5.49
N MET A 265 4.78 9.85 -5.17
CA MET A 265 5.15 10.74 -4.06
C MET A 265 4.70 10.12 -2.75
N ILE A 266 5.58 10.00 -1.77
CA ILE A 266 5.27 9.29 -0.53
C ILE A 266 5.89 9.94 0.71
N GLY A 267 5.33 9.61 1.88
CA GLY A 267 5.96 9.86 3.17
C GLY A 267 7.18 8.97 3.41
N LYS A 268 8.14 9.45 4.21
CA LYS A 268 9.39 8.72 4.50
C LYS A 268 9.16 7.38 5.20
N ASP A 269 8.07 7.27 5.94
CA ASP A 269 7.66 6.14 6.76
C ASP A 269 7.21 4.93 5.93
N ILE A 270 6.70 5.18 4.72
CA ILE A 270 6.19 4.14 3.81
C ILE A 270 7.13 3.80 2.65
N VAL A 271 8.39 4.26 2.72
CA VAL A 271 9.39 4.07 1.66
C VAL A 271 9.69 2.60 1.38
N ARG A 272 9.73 1.74 2.41
CA ARG A 272 10.03 0.31 2.23
C ARG A 272 8.94 -0.39 1.43
N PHE A 273 7.68 -0.05 1.66
CA PHE A 273 6.56 -0.65 0.93
C PHE A 273 6.63 -0.31 -0.56
N HIS A 274 6.97 0.93 -0.90
CA HIS A 274 7.01 1.40 -2.29
C HIS A 274 8.30 1.03 -3.03
N ALA A 275 9.44 0.95 -2.32
CA ALA A 275 10.74 0.71 -2.94
C ALA A 275 11.18 -0.76 -2.87
N ILE A 276 10.50 -1.62 -2.10
CA ILE A 276 10.83 -3.04 -1.94
C ILE A 276 9.64 -3.92 -2.27
N TYR A 277 8.51 -3.75 -1.56
CA TYR A 277 7.39 -4.68 -1.70
C TYR A 277 6.68 -4.48 -3.02
N TRP A 278 6.37 -3.23 -3.35
CA TRP A 278 5.70 -2.89 -4.60
C TRP A 278 6.45 -3.37 -5.85
N PRO A 279 7.73 -3.03 -6.07
CA PRO A 279 8.47 -3.55 -7.21
C PRO A 279 8.62 -5.07 -7.18
N ALA A 280 8.67 -5.71 -6.01
CA ALA A 280 8.70 -7.17 -5.93
C ALA A 280 7.35 -7.81 -6.34
N PHE A 281 6.22 -7.20 -5.99
CA PHE A 281 4.90 -7.65 -6.46
C PHE A 281 4.71 -7.47 -7.97
N LEU A 282 5.36 -6.46 -8.55
CA LEU A 282 5.31 -6.15 -9.98
C LEU A 282 6.25 -7.02 -10.85
N MET A 283 7.36 -7.51 -10.29
CA MET A 283 8.35 -8.37 -10.96
C MET A 283 7.87 -9.80 -11.12
#